data_AF-P37849-F1
#
_entry.id   AF-P37849-F1
#
_cell.length_a   1.000
_cell.length_b   1.000
_cell.length_c   1.000
_cell.angle_alpha   90.00
_cell.angle_beta   90.00
_cell.angle_gamma   90.00
#
_symmetry.space_group_name_H-M   'P 1'
#
loop_
_entity.id
_entity.type
_entity.pdbx_description
1 polymer ?
#
loop_
_entity_poly.entity_id
_entity_poly.type
_entity_poly.pdbx_seq_one_letter_code
_entity_poly.pdbx_strand_id
1 'polypeptide(L)'
;RRLLRDLNIEINQIIPEGGSVKDLKNLPKAWFNLIPYREVGLMTAMYLNKEYGMPYISTAPMGAVDMAEWIRQIQKNVNTLALSLSSKRVDYEPYIDGQTRFV
;
A
#
# COMPACT_ATOMS: atom_id res chain seq x y z
N ARG A 1 -5.46 5.48 7.20
CA ARG A 1 -6.45 4.41 7.51
C ARG A 1 -7.77 4.56 6.75
N ARG A 2 -8.42 5.73 6.73
CA ARG A 2 -9.70 5.95 6.00
C ARG A 2 -9.58 5.59 4.51
N LEU A 3 -8.61 6.18 3.83
CA LEU A 3 -8.30 5.93 2.42
C LEU A 3 -8.20 4.43 2.08
N LEU A 4 -7.47 3.65 2.87
CA LEU A 4 -7.35 2.20 2.67
C LEU A 4 -8.69 1.47 2.84
N ARG A 5 -9.53 1.89 3.79
CA ARG A 5 -10.87 1.34 3.95
C ARG A 5 -11.76 1.65 2.74
N ASP A 6 -11.69 2.88 2.21
CA ASP A 6 -12.45 3.27 1.01
C ASP A 6 -12.03 2.44 -0.22
N LEU A 7 -10.76 2.02 -0.28
CA LEU A 7 -10.22 1.13 -1.32
C LEU A 7 -10.43 -0.37 -1.03
N ASN A 8 -11.13 -0.74 0.04
CA ASN A 8 -11.30 -2.14 0.49
C ASN A 8 -9.97 -2.87 0.78
N ILE A 9 -8.98 -2.15 1.33
CA ILE A 9 -7.67 -2.70 1.69
C ILE A 9 -7.59 -2.86 3.21
N GLU A 10 -7.37 -4.10 3.65
CA GLU A 10 -7.13 -4.43 5.05
C GLU A 10 -5.67 -4.12 5.44
N ILE A 11 -5.48 -3.60 6.65
CA ILE A 11 -4.16 -3.33 7.21
C ILE A 11 -3.75 -4.53 8.07
N ASN A 12 -2.75 -5.28 7.60
CA ASN A 12 -2.21 -6.42 8.33
C ASN A 12 -1.38 -6.00 9.57
N GLN A 13 -0.47 -5.04 9.42
CA GLN A 13 0.37 -4.57 10.52
C GLN A 13 0.81 -3.13 10.27
N ILE A 14 0.97 -2.36 11.35
CA ILE A 14 1.64 -1.05 11.33
C ILE A 14 2.86 -1.13 12.24
N ILE A 15 3.98 -0.59 11.75
CA ILE A 15 5.24 -0.44 12.45
C ILE A 15 5.87 0.91 12.07
N PRO A 16 6.67 1.53 12.94
CA PRO A 16 6.97 1.12 14.32
C PRO A 16 5.87 1.47 15.33
N GLU A 17 4.92 2.34 14.95
CA GLU A 17 3.88 2.85 15.85
C GLU A 17 2.97 1.72 16.37
N GLY A 18 2.96 1.53 17.69
CA GLY A 18 2.09 0.55 18.35
C GLY A 18 2.43 -0.92 18.09
N GLY A 19 3.52 -1.21 17.37
CA GLY A 19 3.96 -2.58 17.08
C GLY A 19 4.77 -3.19 18.22
N SER A 20 4.53 -4.47 18.52
CA SER A 20 5.40 -5.27 19.36
C SER A 20 6.42 -6.02 18.50
N VAL A 21 7.59 -6.35 19.07
CA VAL A 21 8.54 -7.30 18.46
C VAL A 21 7.85 -8.65 18.16
N LYS A 22 6.84 -9.02 18.97
CA LYS A 22 6.03 -10.22 18.77
C LYS A 22 5.20 -10.19 17.48
N ASP A 23 4.94 -9.00 16.92
CA ASP A 23 4.14 -8.79 15.73
C ASP A 23 4.97 -8.86 14.45
N LEU A 24 6.31 -8.83 14.54
CA LEU A 24 7.19 -8.89 13.35
C LEU A 24 6.96 -10.16 12.52
N LYS A 25 6.56 -11.26 13.16
CA LYS A 25 6.18 -12.51 12.49
C LYS A 25 4.99 -12.37 11.53
N ASN A 26 4.19 -11.30 11.68
CA ASN A 26 3.04 -11.04 10.83
C ASN A 26 3.41 -10.21 9.59
N LEU A 27 4.59 -9.57 9.53
CA LEU A 27 4.97 -8.72 8.39
C LEU A 27 4.88 -9.46 7.04
N PRO A 28 5.38 -10.70 6.90
CA PRO A 28 5.33 -11.43 5.63
C PRO A 28 3.92 -11.86 5.20
N LYS A 29 2.89 -11.67 6.03
CA LYS A 29 1.49 -11.99 5.69
C LYS A 29 0.84 -10.93 4.82
N ALA A 30 1.42 -9.73 4.74
CA ALA A 30 0.91 -8.67 3.89
C ALA A 30 1.26 -8.91 2.42
N TRP A 31 0.43 -8.37 1.52
CA TRP A 31 0.64 -8.47 0.08
C TRP A 31 1.71 -7.49 -0.41
N PHE A 32 1.74 -6.29 0.16
CA PHE A 32 2.68 -5.23 -0.16
C PHE A 32 2.81 -4.26 1.02
N ASN A 33 3.85 -3.42 0.98
CA ASN A 33 4.13 -2.45 2.03
C ASN A 33 3.84 -1.01 1.57
N LEU A 34 3.31 -0.18 2.46
CA LEU A 34 3.10 1.25 2.24
C LEU A 34 4.06 2.03 3.14
N ILE A 35 4.84 2.94 2.54
CA ILE A 35 5.85 3.75 3.23
C ILE A 35 5.52 5.22 2.96
N PRO A 36 4.67 5.84 3.79
CA PRO A 36 4.29 7.25 3.61
C PRO A 36 5.49 8.20 3.74
N TYR A 37 6.48 7.83 4.56
CA TYR A 37 7.70 8.59 4.83
C TYR A 37 8.91 7.68 4.63
N ARG A 38 9.76 8.04 3.67
CA ARG A 38 10.93 7.25 3.28
C ARG A 38 11.95 7.16 4.43
N GLU A 39 11.97 8.17 5.29
CA GLU A 39 12.87 8.33 6.42
C GLU A 39 12.66 7.26 7.49
N VAL A 40 11.44 6.71 7.62
CA VAL A 40 11.08 5.79 8.73
C VAL A 40 10.96 4.34 8.28
N GLY A 41 10.49 4.09 7.05
CA GLY A 41 10.11 2.73 6.62
C GLY A 41 10.92 2.14 5.46
N LEU A 42 11.77 2.93 4.78
CA LEU A 42 12.38 2.48 3.52
C LEU A 42 13.29 1.27 3.69
N MET A 43 14.13 1.26 4.73
CA MET A 43 15.04 0.13 4.99
C MET A 43 14.29 -1.17 5.27
N THR A 44 13.21 -1.11 6.05
CA THR A 44 12.35 -2.26 6.33
C THR A 44 11.66 -2.76 5.06
N ALA A 45 11.18 -1.85 4.22
CA ALA A 45 10.54 -2.20 2.96
C ALA A 45 11.51 -2.85 1.98
N MET A 46 12.73 -2.34 1.86
CA MET A 46 13.79 -2.93 1.04
C MET A 46 14.18 -4.33 1.54
N TYR A 47 14.28 -4.51 2.86
CA TYR A 47 14.52 -5.83 3.46
C TYR A 47 13.39 -6.81 3.14
N LEU A 48 12.12 -6.42 3.35
CA LEU A 48 10.98 -7.28 3.04
C LEU A 48 10.85 -7.58 1.54
N ASN A 49 11.23 -6.63 0.69
CA ASN A 49 11.30 -6.84 -0.75
C ASN A 49 12.35 -7.87 -1.14
N LYS A 50 13.56 -7.74 -0.58
CA LYS A 50 14.67 -8.64 -0.86
C LYS A 50 14.43 -10.06 -0.34
N GLU A 51 13.96 -10.19 0.91
CA GLU A 51 13.88 -11.49 1.60
C GLU A 51 12.55 -12.22 1.34
N TYR A 52 11.45 -11.48 1.12
CA TYR A 52 10.11 -12.07 0.96
C TYR A 52 9.46 -11.74 -0.40
N GLY A 53 10.14 -11.01 -1.28
CA GLY A 53 9.58 -10.60 -2.57
C GLY A 53 8.44 -9.60 -2.45
N MET A 54 8.25 -8.97 -1.28
CA MET A 54 7.11 -8.08 -1.04
C MET A 54 7.31 -6.73 -1.75
N PRO A 55 6.45 -6.33 -2.70
CA PRO A 55 6.54 -5.01 -3.30
C PRO A 55 6.19 -3.93 -2.28
N TYR A 56 6.63 -2.71 -2.56
CA TYR A 56 6.36 -1.58 -1.69
C TYR A 56 6.14 -0.28 -2.45
N ILE A 57 5.36 0.62 -1.86
CA ILE A 57 5.06 1.95 -2.39
C ILE A 57 5.68 2.99 -1.46
N SER A 58 6.56 3.82 -2.00
CA SER A 58 7.29 4.86 -1.25
C SER A 58 6.98 6.28 -1.70
N THR A 59 6.05 6.45 -2.63
CA THR A 59 5.48 7.77 -2.97
C THR A 59 4.76 8.31 -1.75
N ALA A 60 5.08 9.55 -1.37
CA ALA A 60 4.40 10.20 -0.26
C ALA A 60 2.96 10.59 -0.69
N PRO A 61 1.93 10.25 0.09
CA PRO A 61 0.55 10.60 -0.23
C PRO A 61 0.27 12.09 0.09
N MET A 62 0.83 13.00 -0.70
CA MET A 62 0.76 14.45 -0.47
C MET A 62 0.26 15.21 -1.70
N GLY A 63 -0.82 15.98 -1.55
CA GLY A 63 -1.42 16.71 -2.66
C GLY A 63 -2.13 15.80 -3.67
N ALA A 64 -2.91 16.39 -4.59
CA ALA A 64 -3.80 15.63 -5.47
C ALA A 64 -3.04 14.70 -6.44
N VAL A 65 -1.92 15.16 -7.02
CA VAL A 65 -1.15 14.42 -8.02
C VAL A 65 -0.48 13.19 -7.41
N ASP A 66 0.28 13.34 -6.32
CA ASP A 66 0.96 12.21 -5.71
C ASP A 66 -0.02 11.25 -5.04
N MET A 67 -1.17 11.75 -4.55
CA MET A 67 -2.26 10.89 -4.08
C MET A 67 -2.83 10.02 -5.20
N ALA A 68 -3.09 10.60 -6.38
CA ALA A 68 -3.56 9.83 -7.54
C ALA A 68 -2.53 8.77 -7.96
N GLU A 69 -1.26 9.15 -8.05
CA GLU A 69 -0.18 8.24 -8.40
C GLU A 69 0.01 7.12 -7.35
N TRP A 70 -0.09 7.46 -6.06
CA TRP A 70 -0.04 6.50 -4.96
C TRP A 70 -1.16 5.47 -5.05
N ILE A 71 -2.39 5.88 -5.36
CA ILE A 71 -3.54 4.97 -5.54
C ILE A 71 -3.36 4.09 -6.79
N ARG A 72 -2.83 4.64 -7.90
CA ARG A 72 -2.55 3.85 -9.12
C ARG A 72 -1.48 2.79 -8.89
N GLN A 73 -0.45 3.09 -8.08
CA GLN A 73 0.53 2.09 -7.68
C GLN A 73 -0.09 0.97 -6.81
N ILE A 74 -1.02 1.33 -5.92
CA ILE A 74 -1.79 0.33 -5.15
C ILE A 74 -2.59 -0.55 -6.11
N GLN A 75 -3.34 0.02 -7.05
CA GLN A 75 -4.10 -0.73 -8.05
C GLN A 75 -3.21 -1.70 -8.81
N LYS A 76 -2.03 -1.25 -9.27
CA LYS A 76 -1.06 -2.10 -9.96
C LYS A 76 -0.64 -3.29 -9.11
N ASN A 77 -0.26 -3.08 -7.85
CA ASN A 77 0.16 -4.15 -6.95
C ASN A 77 -0.99 -5.13 -6.65
N VAL A 78 -2.18 -4.61 -6.32
CA VAL A 78 -3.37 -5.43 -6.05
C VAL A 78 -3.71 -6.29 -7.26
N ASN A 79 -3.81 -5.70 -8.45
CA ASN A 79 -4.12 -6.46 -9.66
C ASN A 79 -3.03 -7.48 -10.00
N THR A 80 -1.75 -7.13 -9.88
CA THR A 80 -0.65 -8.06 -10.18
C THR A 80 -0.67 -9.29 -9.25
N LEU A 81 -0.88 -9.08 -7.95
CA LEU A 81 -0.88 -10.15 -6.96
C LEU A 81 -2.19 -10.96 -7.01
N ALA A 82 -3.33 -10.30 -7.21
CA ALA A 82 -4.63 -10.94 -7.29
C ALA A 82 -4.81 -11.83 -8.53
N LEU A 83 -4.04 -11.63 -9.61
CA LEU A 83 -4.10 -12.51 -10.80
C LEU A 83 -3.89 -13.99 -10.46
N SER A 84 -3.13 -14.28 -9.40
CA SER A 84 -2.92 -15.64 -8.89
C SER A 84 -4.13 -16.25 -8.17
N LEU A 85 -5.07 -15.42 -7.72
CA LEU A 85 -6.20 -15.80 -6.86
C LEU A 85 -7.55 -15.66 -7.56
N SER A 86 -7.69 -14.68 -8.46
CA SER A 86 -8.95 -14.37 -9.14
C SER A 86 -8.70 -13.63 -10.46
N SER A 87 -9.62 -13.77 -11.41
CA SER A 87 -9.65 -12.94 -12.62
C SER A 87 -10.21 -11.53 -12.38
N LYS A 88 -10.77 -11.25 -11.20
CA LYS A 88 -11.33 -9.94 -10.86
C LYS A 88 -10.21 -8.91 -10.69
N ARG A 89 -10.35 -7.78 -11.38
CA ARG A 89 -9.49 -6.61 -11.23
C ARG A 89 -10.19 -5.51 -10.46
N VAL A 90 -9.43 -4.76 -9.69
CA VAL A 90 -9.87 -3.50 -9.07
C VAL A 90 -9.58 -2.34 -10.01
N ASP A 91 -10.48 -1.37 -10.03
CA ASP A 91 -10.34 -0.09 -10.69
C ASP A 91 -10.70 1.03 -9.71
N TYR A 92 -9.71 1.86 -9.38
CA TYR A 92 -9.79 2.97 -8.46
C TYR A 92 -9.81 4.31 -9.18
N GLU A 93 -9.80 4.35 -10.52
CA GLU A 93 -9.86 5.60 -11.26
C GLU A 93 -11.13 6.43 -10.94
N PRO A 94 -12.33 5.84 -10.76
CA PRO A 94 -13.50 6.60 -10.31
C PRO A 94 -13.32 7.23 -8.92
N TYR A 95 -12.59 6.55 -8.03
CA TYR A 95 -12.27 7.09 -6.71
C TYR A 95 -11.28 8.25 -6.82
N ILE A 96 -10.25 8.12 -7.67
CA ILE A 96 -9.29 9.19 -7.94
C ILE A 96 -10.02 10.43 -8.50
N ASP A 97 -10.85 10.27 -9.54
CA ASP A 97 -11.62 11.37 -10.14
C ASP A 97 -12.49 12.08 -9.10
N GLY A 98 -13.21 11.33 -8.27
CA GLY A 98 -14.03 11.91 -7.20
C GLY A 98 -13.25 12.75 -6.20
N GLN A 99 -11.98 12.42 -5.96
CA GLN A 99 -11.10 13.13 -5.03
C GLN A 99 -10.39 14.33 -5.68
N THR A 100 -10.21 14.34 -7.00
CA THR A 100 -9.44 15.37 -7.73
C THR A 100 -10.30 16.32 -8.58
N ARG A 101 -11.59 16.03 -8.80
CA ARG A 101 -12.43 16.80 -9.74
C ARG A 101 -12.65 18.28 -9.35
N PHE A 102 -12.51 18.63 -8.07
CA PHE A 102 -12.84 19.97 -7.57
C PHE A 102 -11.67 20.72 -6.92
N VAL A 103 -10.43 20.31 -7.20
CA VAL A 103 -9.22 21.05 -6.80
C VAL A 103 -8.73 21.99 -7.90
#